data_AF-A0A2A4X1H3-F1
#
_entry.id   AF-A0A2A4X1H3-F1
#
_cell.length_a   1.000
_cell.length_b   1.000
_cell.length_c   1.000
_cell.angle_alpha   90.00
_cell.angle_beta   90.00
_cell.angle_gamma   90.00
#
_symmetry.space_group_name_H-M   'P 1'
#
loop_
_entity.id
_entity.type
_entity.pdbx_description
1 polymer ?
#
loop_
_entity_poly.entity_id
_entity_poly.type
_entity_poly.pdbx_seq_one_letter_code
_entity_poly.pdbx_strand_id
1 'polypeptide(L)'
;RAFIENGLHQQGSNHKLFYIGPFFRYDRPQAGRYRQFHQFGAESIGKASPERDFETIMMLYTLYKNLGLNHLDVLINTLGDKESRKRYTSELKAFLTPHVSKLSADSKKRFSDNPLRILDTKNPEEIVLLEKAPSILDCVNTESRRHFETVVKYLLEQKVPVTVKPSLVRGLDYYNETVFEITSPTLGAQNSLGGGGRYDSLIKSYGGPDLPAIGFGTGIERILLTMLAQGVTTAPPPSPFFNIIVMHPEAKPKLAIVTQQLRESGLAGEMLEVKKIQKGLAETNKQGALYALIIGSNEWEKKEFQLKCMRSGKLTTHPIDRAKDILKSQWENYAANS
;
A
#
# COMPACT_ATOMS: atom_id res chain seq x y z
N ARG A 1 -7.26 14.80 -13.04
CA ARG A 1 -6.69 16.08 -13.53
C ARG A 1 -5.43 15.85 -14.36
N ALA A 2 -4.33 15.33 -13.80
CA ALA A 2 -3.12 15.01 -14.58
C ALA A 2 -3.38 14.23 -15.89
N PHE A 3 -4.28 13.24 -15.86
CA PHE A 3 -4.72 12.49 -17.04
C PHE A 3 -5.33 13.35 -18.17
N ILE A 4 -6.08 14.39 -17.80
CA ILE A 4 -6.75 15.30 -18.75
C ILE A 4 -5.74 16.36 -19.22
N GLU A 5 -5.09 17.05 -18.28
CA GLU A 5 -4.23 18.20 -18.52
C GLU A 5 -2.98 17.85 -19.33
N ASN A 6 -2.46 16.62 -19.23
CA ASN A 6 -1.31 16.16 -20.00
C ASN A 6 -1.70 15.39 -21.27
N GLY A 7 -2.97 15.42 -21.69
CA GLY A 7 -3.40 14.80 -22.93
C GLY A 7 -3.30 13.26 -22.96
N LEU A 8 -3.18 12.58 -21.82
CA LEU A 8 -2.98 11.12 -21.78
C LEU A 8 -4.13 10.36 -22.45
N HIS A 9 -5.35 10.89 -22.37
CA HIS A 9 -6.51 10.35 -23.08
C HIS A 9 -6.36 10.27 -24.60
N GLN A 10 -5.39 10.98 -25.19
CA GLN A 10 -5.09 10.96 -26.64
C GLN A 10 -4.10 9.86 -27.03
N GLN A 11 -3.41 9.26 -26.05
CA GLN A 11 -2.36 8.25 -26.28
C GLN A 11 -2.92 6.82 -26.42
N GLY A 12 -4.24 6.66 -26.40
CA GLY A 12 -4.91 5.37 -26.53
C GLY A 12 -6.21 5.30 -25.75
N SER A 13 -6.92 4.18 -25.89
CA SER A 13 -8.23 3.95 -25.27
C SER A 13 -8.16 3.19 -23.94
N ASN A 14 -6.98 2.79 -23.47
CA ASN A 14 -6.83 1.98 -22.26
C ASN A 14 -5.60 2.39 -21.47
N HIS A 15 -5.81 2.87 -20.24
CA HIS A 15 -4.78 3.42 -19.38
C HIS A 15 -4.81 2.74 -18.02
N LYS A 16 -3.64 2.31 -17.53
CA LYS A 16 -3.44 1.85 -16.16
C LYS A 16 -2.40 2.75 -15.51
N LEU A 17 -2.82 3.48 -14.50
CA LEU A 17 -1.99 4.46 -13.81
C LEU A 17 -1.92 4.09 -12.33
N PHE A 18 -0.84 4.46 -11.67
CA PHE A 18 -0.74 4.37 -10.21
C PHE A 18 -0.12 5.65 -9.65
N TYR A 19 -0.31 5.85 -8.36
CA TYR A 19 0.31 6.94 -7.62
C TYR A 19 0.66 6.50 -6.21
N ILE A 20 1.67 7.17 -5.67
CA ILE A 20 2.04 7.11 -4.26
C ILE A 20 2.38 8.52 -3.81
N GLY A 21 1.84 8.95 -2.69
CA GLY A 21 2.11 10.31 -2.20
C GLY A 21 1.34 10.71 -0.96
N PRO A 22 1.60 11.92 -0.43
CA PRO A 22 0.91 12.47 0.71
C PRO A 22 -0.48 13.01 0.32
N PHE A 23 -1.44 12.79 1.19
CA PHE A 23 -2.82 13.27 1.12
C PHE A 23 -3.17 14.00 2.41
N PHE A 24 -4.07 14.97 2.30
CA PHE A 24 -4.42 15.86 3.40
C PHE A 24 -5.93 15.83 3.63
N ARG A 25 -6.34 15.71 4.89
CA ARG A 25 -7.74 15.86 5.30
C ARG A 25 -7.84 16.55 6.65
N TYR A 26 -8.85 17.38 6.79
CA TYR A 26 -9.21 17.94 8.09
C TYR A 26 -10.17 16.98 8.79
N ASP A 27 -9.65 16.16 9.70
CA ASP A 27 -10.41 15.22 10.52
C ASP A 27 -9.87 15.22 11.96
N ARG A 28 -10.67 14.69 12.90
CA ARG A 28 -10.24 14.47 14.28
C ARG A 28 -9.16 13.38 14.30
N PRO A 29 -7.93 13.66 14.77
CA PRO A 29 -6.87 12.66 14.80
C PRO A 29 -7.23 11.49 15.73
N GLN A 30 -6.99 10.27 15.26
CA GLN A 30 -7.11 9.02 16.01
C GLN A 30 -6.10 8.02 15.44
N ALA A 31 -5.83 6.91 16.14
CA ALA A 31 -4.93 5.87 15.63
C ALA A 31 -5.32 5.45 14.20
N GLY A 32 -4.39 5.47 13.24
CA GLY A 32 -4.69 5.16 11.83
C GLY A 32 -5.50 6.23 11.07
N ARG A 33 -5.81 7.39 11.66
CA ARG A 33 -6.34 8.58 10.97
C ARG A 33 -5.51 9.81 11.27
N TYR A 34 -4.67 10.16 10.30
CA TYR A 34 -3.83 11.36 10.33
C TYR A 34 -4.43 12.49 9.48
N ARG A 35 -3.96 13.72 9.73
CA ARG A 35 -4.28 14.91 8.92
C ARG A 35 -3.48 14.97 7.63
N GLN A 36 -2.22 14.52 7.69
CA GLN A 36 -1.43 14.14 6.53
C GLN A 36 -1.18 12.63 6.62
N PHE A 37 -1.46 11.91 5.56
CA PHE A 37 -1.31 10.45 5.46
C PHE A 37 -0.84 10.11 4.05
N HIS A 38 -0.30 8.91 3.84
CA HIS A 38 0.16 8.50 2.52
C HIS A 38 -0.81 7.50 1.92
N GLN A 39 -1.14 7.69 0.64
CA GLN A 39 -1.88 6.68 -0.09
C GLN A 39 -1.07 6.14 -1.25
N PHE A 40 -1.28 4.84 -1.47
CA PHE A 40 -1.05 4.20 -2.75
C PHE A 40 -2.41 4.01 -3.42
N GLY A 41 -2.48 4.26 -4.72
CA GLY A 41 -3.70 4.02 -5.49
C GLY A 41 -3.38 3.66 -6.93
N ALA A 42 -4.35 3.03 -7.58
CA ALA A 42 -4.26 2.65 -8.98
C ALA A 42 -5.60 2.88 -9.67
N GLU A 43 -5.53 3.32 -10.92
CA GLU A 43 -6.67 3.70 -11.75
C GLU A 43 -6.58 2.98 -13.11
N SER A 44 -7.68 2.36 -13.54
CA SER A 44 -7.86 1.75 -14.85
C SER A 44 -8.94 2.53 -15.61
N ILE A 45 -8.56 3.19 -16.70
CA ILE A 45 -9.40 4.13 -17.44
C ILE A 45 -9.58 3.66 -18.90
N GLY A 46 -10.80 3.81 -19.41
CA GLY A 46 -11.14 3.68 -20.83
C GLY A 46 -11.83 2.37 -21.23
N LYS A 47 -12.02 1.42 -20.29
CA LYS A 47 -12.78 0.18 -20.54
C LYS A 47 -13.82 -0.09 -19.44
N ALA A 48 -15.08 -0.19 -19.85
CA ALA A 48 -16.19 -0.66 -19.02
C ALA A 48 -16.33 -2.18 -19.19
N SER A 49 -15.70 -2.95 -18.31
CA SER A 49 -15.86 -4.41 -18.32
C SER A 49 -15.62 -5.01 -16.93
N PRO A 50 -16.33 -6.07 -16.55
CA PRO A 50 -16.21 -6.68 -15.22
C PRO A 50 -14.81 -7.28 -14.98
N GLU A 51 -14.08 -7.62 -16.03
CA GLU A 51 -12.67 -8.05 -15.93
C GLU A 51 -11.77 -6.94 -15.39
N ARG A 52 -12.07 -5.66 -15.72
CA ARG A 52 -11.32 -4.52 -15.15
C ARG A 52 -11.59 -4.38 -13.67
N ASP A 53 -12.84 -4.57 -13.27
CA ASP A 53 -13.22 -4.47 -11.87
C ASP A 53 -12.55 -5.56 -11.03
N PHE A 54 -12.63 -6.79 -11.52
CA PHE A 54 -11.93 -7.93 -10.94
C PHE A 54 -10.41 -7.69 -10.87
N GLU A 55 -9.77 -7.26 -11.96
CA GLU A 55 -8.33 -6.98 -12.01
C GLU A 55 -7.90 -5.93 -10.97
N THR A 56 -8.68 -4.85 -10.84
CA THR A 56 -8.42 -3.77 -9.86
C THR A 56 -8.55 -4.27 -8.42
N ILE A 57 -9.58 -5.06 -8.11
CA ILE A 57 -9.77 -5.65 -6.78
C ILE A 57 -8.64 -6.64 -6.47
N MET A 58 -8.31 -7.51 -7.41
CA MET A 58 -7.25 -8.51 -7.25
C MET A 58 -5.87 -7.87 -7.09
N MET A 59 -5.58 -6.76 -7.77
CA MET A 59 -4.34 -6.03 -7.59
C MET A 59 -4.15 -5.59 -6.13
N LEU A 60 -5.18 -4.99 -5.53
CA LEU A 60 -5.12 -4.54 -4.14
C LEU A 60 -5.08 -5.73 -3.15
N TYR A 61 -5.90 -6.76 -3.39
CA TYR A 61 -5.91 -7.97 -2.56
C TYR A 61 -4.56 -8.69 -2.58
N THR A 62 -3.97 -8.86 -3.78
CA THR A 62 -2.67 -9.50 -3.97
C THR A 62 -1.54 -8.69 -3.35
N LEU A 63 -1.59 -7.35 -3.42
CA LEU A 63 -0.63 -6.49 -2.74
C LEU A 63 -0.58 -6.81 -1.23
N TYR A 64 -1.73 -6.87 -0.56
CA TYR A 64 -1.77 -7.19 0.86
C TYR A 64 -1.28 -8.60 1.18
N LYS A 65 -1.66 -9.59 0.35
CA LYS A 65 -1.16 -10.97 0.50
C LYS A 65 0.36 -11.04 0.36
N ASN A 66 0.94 -10.34 -0.61
CA ASN A 66 2.40 -10.30 -0.82
C ASN A 66 3.14 -9.55 0.29
N LEU A 67 2.48 -8.58 0.93
CA LEU A 67 2.98 -7.94 2.13
C LEU A 67 2.86 -8.83 3.38
N GLY A 68 2.35 -10.05 3.26
CA GLY A 68 2.23 -10.99 4.37
C GLY A 68 0.98 -10.80 5.24
N LEU A 69 0.04 -9.93 4.84
CA LEU A 69 -1.19 -9.73 5.59
C LEU A 69 -2.13 -10.95 5.49
N ASN A 70 -2.79 -11.25 6.60
CA ASN A 70 -3.78 -12.31 6.74
C ASN A 70 -5.15 -11.75 7.21
N HIS A 71 -6.16 -12.63 7.26
CA HIS A 71 -7.54 -12.26 7.61
C HIS A 71 -8.07 -11.08 6.78
N LEU A 72 -8.06 -11.26 5.46
CA LEU A 72 -8.50 -10.27 4.49
C LEU A 72 -9.86 -10.68 3.92
N ASP A 73 -10.85 -9.79 4.06
CA ASP A 73 -12.19 -9.96 3.48
C ASP A 73 -12.48 -8.84 2.49
N VAL A 74 -12.99 -9.20 1.30
CA VAL A 74 -13.47 -8.25 0.30
C VAL A 74 -14.96 -8.03 0.51
N LEU A 75 -15.32 -6.85 1.02
CA LEU A 75 -16.70 -6.37 1.01
C LEU A 75 -16.99 -5.76 -0.36
N ILE A 76 -18.06 -6.19 -1.03
CA ILE A 76 -18.39 -5.72 -2.38
C ILE A 76 -19.88 -5.40 -2.52
N ASN A 77 -20.19 -4.43 -3.37
CA ASN A 77 -21.55 -4.04 -3.72
C ASN A 77 -21.59 -3.44 -5.14
N THR A 78 -22.79 -3.22 -5.68
CA THR A 78 -22.99 -2.37 -6.86
C THR A 78 -23.93 -1.22 -6.54
N LEU A 79 -23.59 -0.03 -7.05
CA LEU A 79 -24.45 1.15 -7.03
C LEU A 79 -25.32 1.28 -8.30
N GLY A 80 -25.15 0.35 -9.24
CA GLY A 80 -25.79 0.35 -10.55
C GLY A 80 -25.50 1.60 -11.38
N ASP A 81 -26.28 1.75 -12.44
CA ASP A 81 -26.29 2.95 -13.27
C ASP A 81 -27.04 4.12 -12.60
N LYS A 82 -27.08 5.25 -13.30
CA LYS A 82 -27.73 6.48 -12.82
C LYS A 82 -29.22 6.29 -12.52
N GLU A 83 -29.94 5.53 -13.36
CA GLU A 83 -31.38 5.34 -13.22
C GLU A 83 -31.72 4.35 -12.10
N SER A 84 -30.94 3.28 -11.95
CA SER A 84 -31.01 2.34 -10.82
C SER A 84 -30.78 3.07 -9.50
N ARG A 85 -29.75 3.92 -9.44
CA ARG A 85 -29.43 4.73 -8.25
C ARG A 85 -30.52 5.73 -7.90
N LYS A 86 -31.15 6.36 -8.90
CA LYS A 86 -32.31 7.24 -8.68
C LYS A 86 -33.49 6.48 -8.10
N ARG A 87 -33.84 5.32 -8.68
CA ARG A 87 -34.92 4.45 -8.21
C ARG A 87 -34.69 4.05 -6.75
N TYR A 88 -33.49 3.54 -6.47
CA TYR A 88 -33.11 3.15 -5.11
C TYR A 88 -33.17 4.31 -4.12
N THR A 89 -32.70 5.49 -4.52
CA THR A 89 -32.75 6.68 -3.65
C THR A 89 -34.19 7.07 -3.30
N SER A 90 -35.11 6.97 -4.26
CA SER A 90 -36.53 7.22 -4.02
C SER A 90 -37.14 6.20 -3.06
N GLU A 91 -36.85 4.91 -3.24
CA GLU A 91 -37.31 3.85 -2.34
C GLU A 91 -36.74 3.99 -0.92
N LEU A 92 -35.44 4.28 -0.80
CA LEU A 92 -34.79 4.52 0.48
C LEU A 92 -35.39 5.75 1.18
N LYS A 93 -35.67 6.83 0.44
CA LYS A 93 -36.37 8.00 1.00
C LYS A 93 -37.78 7.66 1.47
N ALA A 94 -38.54 6.90 0.69
CA ALA A 94 -39.88 6.47 1.08
C ALA A 94 -39.85 5.62 2.36
N PHE A 95 -38.90 4.67 2.45
CA PHE A 95 -38.66 3.85 3.63
C PHE A 95 -38.28 4.67 4.86
N LEU A 96 -37.38 5.65 4.72
CA LEU A 96 -36.88 6.45 5.84
C LEU A 96 -37.84 7.55 6.29
N THR A 97 -38.72 8.06 5.42
CA THR A 97 -39.70 9.13 5.73
C THR A 97 -40.44 8.94 7.07
N PRO A 98 -41.08 7.79 7.35
CA PRO A 98 -41.77 7.56 8.64
C PRO A 98 -40.83 7.50 9.85
N HIS A 99 -39.52 7.37 9.63
CA HIS A 99 -38.50 7.23 10.67
C HIS A 99 -37.62 8.48 10.82
N VAL A 100 -37.82 9.53 10.01
CA VAL A 100 -36.98 10.74 10.00
C VAL A 100 -36.84 11.36 11.39
N SER A 101 -37.91 11.38 12.20
CA SER A 101 -37.88 11.94 13.56
C SER A 101 -36.88 11.23 14.47
N LYS A 102 -36.68 9.91 14.27
CA LYS A 102 -35.77 9.03 15.02
C LYS A 102 -34.31 9.07 14.53
N LEU A 103 -34.06 9.65 13.36
CA LEU A 103 -32.70 9.80 12.85
C LEU A 103 -31.90 10.81 13.69
N SER A 104 -30.60 10.56 13.82
CA SER A 104 -29.63 11.50 14.34
C SER A 104 -29.59 12.80 13.52
N ALA A 105 -29.04 13.88 14.08
CA ALA A 105 -28.92 15.15 13.37
C ALA A 105 -28.13 15.01 12.05
N ASP A 106 -27.05 14.21 12.05
CA ASP A 106 -26.26 13.94 10.87
C ASP A 106 -27.06 13.17 9.81
N SER A 107 -27.81 12.14 10.22
CA SER A 107 -28.64 11.36 9.31
C SER A 107 -29.85 12.14 8.78
N LYS A 108 -30.43 13.05 9.57
CA LYS A 108 -31.44 14.02 9.09
C LYS A 108 -30.89 14.93 8.00
N LYS A 109 -29.66 15.43 8.17
CA LYS A 109 -29.00 16.23 7.12
C LYS A 109 -28.75 15.39 5.86
N ARG A 110 -28.22 14.18 6.02
CA ARG A 110 -27.98 13.25 4.90
C ARG A 110 -29.28 12.88 4.17
N PHE A 111 -30.40 12.75 4.88
CA PHE A 111 -31.70 12.45 4.28
C PHE A 111 -32.10 13.52 3.25
N SER A 112 -31.84 14.79 3.55
CA SER A 112 -32.09 15.90 2.62
C SER A 112 -31.09 15.92 1.47
N ASP A 113 -29.79 15.80 1.78
CA ASP A 113 -28.71 16.01 0.80
C ASP A 113 -28.46 14.78 -0.08
N ASN A 114 -28.10 13.65 0.55
CA ASN A 114 -27.78 12.39 -0.10
C ASN A 114 -28.10 11.20 0.82
N PRO A 115 -29.32 10.62 0.72
CA PRO A 115 -29.79 9.57 1.61
C PRO A 115 -28.90 8.32 1.65
N LEU A 116 -28.17 8.04 0.57
CA LEU A 116 -27.29 6.87 0.50
C LEU A 116 -26.20 6.93 1.57
N ARG A 117 -25.78 8.13 2.01
CA ARG A 117 -24.80 8.29 3.09
C ARG A 117 -25.32 7.87 4.47
N ILE A 118 -26.63 7.64 4.62
CA ILE A 118 -27.21 7.09 5.85
C ILE A 118 -26.83 5.61 6.00
N LEU A 119 -26.60 4.89 4.90
CA LEU A 119 -26.22 3.48 4.90
C LEU A 119 -24.88 3.18 5.62
N ASP A 120 -23.99 4.19 5.73
CA ASP A 120 -22.73 4.09 6.49
C ASP A 120 -22.81 4.74 7.89
N THR A 121 -24.02 4.86 8.46
CA THR A 121 -24.19 5.33 9.83
C THR A 121 -23.49 4.43 10.84
N LYS A 122 -23.02 5.04 11.93
CA LYS A 122 -22.44 4.34 13.10
C LYS A 122 -23.40 4.32 14.29
N ASN A 123 -24.60 4.88 14.15
CA ASN A 123 -25.61 4.87 15.20
C ASN A 123 -26.24 3.47 15.28
N PRO A 124 -26.19 2.77 16.43
CA PRO A 124 -26.73 1.41 16.58
C PRO A 124 -28.22 1.30 16.24
N GLU A 125 -29.04 2.27 16.63
CA GLU A 125 -30.48 2.25 16.36
C GLU A 125 -30.78 2.40 14.86
N GLU A 126 -30.01 3.25 14.18
CA GLU A 126 -30.13 3.41 12.74
C GLU A 126 -29.62 2.18 11.99
N ILE A 127 -28.56 1.52 12.47
CA ILE A 127 -28.07 0.26 11.89
C ILE A 127 -29.17 -0.80 11.91
N VAL A 128 -29.84 -0.99 13.05
CA VAL A 128 -30.96 -1.93 13.19
C VAL A 128 -32.15 -1.56 12.29
N LEU A 129 -32.44 -0.25 12.14
CA LEU A 129 -33.46 0.21 11.20
C LEU A 129 -33.11 -0.15 9.76
N LEU A 130 -31.85 0.04 9.36
CA LEU A 130 -31.38 -0.15 7.99
C LEU A 130 -31.26 -1.61 7.57
N GLU A 131 -31.26 -2.57 8.50
CA GLU A 131 -31.38 -4.00 8.18
C GLU A 131 -32.67 -4.33 7.43
N LYS A 132 -33.70 -3.49 7.58
CA LYS A 132 -35.02 -3.62 6.91
C LYS A 132 -35.15 -2.71 5.68
N ALA A 133 -34.11 -1.94 5.35
CA ALA A 133 -34.15 -1.03 4.21
C ALA A 133 -34.19 -1.82 2.89
N PRO A 134 -34.73 -1.24 1.81
CA PRO A 134 -34.61 -1.82 0.48
C PRO A 134 -33.12 -2.05 0.13
N SER A 135 -32.87 -3.07 -0.67
CA SER A 135 -31.54 -3.35 -1.20
C SER A 135 -31.37 -2.72 -2.57
N ILE A 136 -30.24 -2.04 -2.78
CA ILE A 136 -29.91 -1.51 -4.11
C ILE A 136 -29.83 -2.60 -5.18
N LEU A 137 -29.50 -3.84 -4.78
CA LEU A 137 -29.44 -4.99 -5.67
C LEU A 137 -30.80 -5.32 -6.29
N ASP A 138 -31.90 -4.98 -5.62
CA ASP A 138 -33.26 -5.19 -6.14
C ASP A 138 -33.68 -4.09 -7.12
N CYS A 139 -32.97 -2.95 -7.12
CA CYS A 139 -33.25 -1.81 -7.99
C CYS A 139 -32.38 -1.77 -9.24
N VAL A 140 -31.27 -2.51 -9.29
CA VAL A 140 -30.35 -2.48 -10.44
C VAL A 140 -30.97 -3.08 -11.70
N ASN A 141 -30.64 -2.50 -12.85
CA ASN A 141 -31.01 -3.04 -14.15
C ASN A 141 -30.27 -4.38 -14.44
N THR A 142 -30.69 -5.07 -15.51
CA THR A 142 -30.12 -6.38 -15.91
C THR A 142 -28.63 -6.31 -16.25
N GLU A 143 -28.16 -5.22 -16.84
CA GLU A 143 -26.76 -5.05 -17.27
C GLU A 143 -25.84 -4.85 -16.07
N SER A 144 -26.17 -3.93 -15.16
CA SER A 144 -25.45 -3.68 -13.90
C SER A 144 -25.44 -4.94 -13.02
N ARG A 145 -26.57 -5.67 -12.96
CA ARG A 145 -26.66 -6.95 -12.25
C ARG A 145 -25.70 -7.99 -12.83
N ARG A 146 -25.74 -8.19 -14.16
CA ARG A 146 -24.85 -9.13 -14.85
C ARG A 146 -23.38 -8.75 -14.67
N HIS A 147 -23.04 -7.46 -14.77
CA HIS A 147 -21.69 -6.96 -14.53
C HIS A 147 -21.23 -7.33 -13.11
N PHE A 148 -22.02 -6.97 -12.10
CA PHE A 148 -21.71 -7.26 -10.70
C PHE A 148 -21.56 -8.76 -10.40
N GLU A 149 -22.52 -9.58 -10.85
CA GLU A 149 -22.48 -11.03 -10.66
C GLU A 149 -21.25 -11.66 -11.32
N THR A 150 -20.81 -11.12 -12.47
CA THR A 150 -19.59 -11.55 -13.15
C THR A 150 -18.34 -11.24 -12.31
N VAL A 151 -18.24 -10.04 -11.72
CA VAL A 151 -17.12 -9.67 -10.84
C VAL A 151 -17.06 -10.59 -9.62
N VAL A 152 -18.21 -10.80 -8.96
CA VAL A 152 -18.31 -11.69 -7.79
C VAL A 152 -17.90 -13.11 -8.15
N LYS A 153 -18.37 -13.63 -9.29
CA LYS A 153 -17.99 -14.95 -9.79
C LYS A 153 -16.47 -15.08 -9.96
N TYR A 154 -15.81 -14.13 -10.63
CA TYR A 154 -14.36 -14.19 -10.83
C TYR A 154 -13.56 -14.15 -9.52
N LEU A 155 -14.02 -13.36 -8.53
CA LEU A 155 -13.38 -13.33 -7.21
C LEU A 155 -13.52 -14.66 -6.46
N LEU A 156 -14.70 -15.29 -6.51
CA LEU A 156 -14.95 -16.59 -5.91
C LEU A 156 -14.13 -17.70 -6.57
N GLU A 157 -13.95 -17.67 -7.89
CA GLU A 157 -13.09 -18.61 -8.63
C GLU A 157 -11.60 -18.51 -8.19
N GLN A 158 -11.16 -17.31 -7.78
CA GLN A 158 -9.83 -17.10 -7.17
C GLN A 158 -9.78 -17.40 -5.67
N LYS A 159 -10.85 -17.95 -5.09
CA LYS A 159 -10.96 -18.27 -3.65
C LYS A 159 -10.73 -17.05 -2.75
N VAL A 160 -11.11 -15.86 -3.23
CA VAL A 160 -11.11 -14.64 -2.41
C VAL A 160 -12.29 -14.70 -1.44
N PRO A 161 -12.09 -14.44 -0.13
CA PRO A 161 -13.19 -14.26 0.81
C PRO A 161 -13.99 -13.01 0.44
N VAL A 162 -15.21 -13.22 -0.09
CA VAL A 162 -16.08 -12.13 -0.56
C VAL A 162 -17.36 -12.10 0.27
N THR A 163 -17.73 -10.91 0.74
CA THR A 163 -19.03 -10.65 1.36
C THR A 163 -19.76 -9.58 0.55
N VAL A 164 -20.92 -9.94 -0.01
CA VAL A 164 -21.80 -8.95 -0.65
C VAL A 164 -22.50 -8.15 0.45
N LYS A 165 -22.28 -6.83 0.45
CA LYS A 165 -22.81 -5.92 1.47
C LYS A 165 -23.65 -4.81 0.81
N PRO A 166 -24.98 -4.97 0.71
CA PRO A 166 -25.84 -3.98 0.05
C PRO A 166 -25.79 -2.57 0.64
N SER A 167 -25.44 -2.44 1.92
CA SER A 167 -25.23 -1.16 2.61
C SER A 167 -23.85 -0.53 2.35
N LEU A 168 -22.94 -1.21 1.64
CA LEU A 168 -21.64 -0.68 1.30
C LEU A 168 -21.81 0.45 0.29
N VAL A 169 -21.66 1.67 0.80
CA VAL A 169 -21.49 2.89 0.04
C VAL A 169 -20.09 3.43 0.29
N ARG A 170 -19.61 4.33 -0.57
CA ARG A 170 -18.33 5.02 -0.40
C ARG A 170 -18.57 6.49 -0.06
N GLY A 171 -17.60 7.11 0.61
CA GLY A 171 -17.71 8.50 1.06
C GLY A 171 -17.69 9.56 -0.05
N LEU A 172 -17.54 9.16 -1.32
CA LEU A 172 -17.46 10.03 -2.48
C LEU A 172 -18.62 9.71 -3.43
N ASP A 173 -19.34 10.73 -3.87
CA ASP A 173 -20.63 10.51 -4.55
C ASP A 173 -20.49 10.13 -6.02
N TYR A 174 -19.28 10.17 -6.57
CA TYR A 174 -18.99 9.90 -7.98
C TYR A 174 -19.06 8.42 -8.37
N TYR A 175 -19.15 7.51 -7.41
CA TYR A 175 -19.15 6.08 -7.72
C TYR A 175 -20.47 5.64 -8.39
N ASN A 176 -20.33 4.71 -9.32
CA ASN A 176 -21.39 3.95 -9.97
C ASN A 176 -20.96 2.48 -10.06
N GLU A 177 -21.87 1.57 -10.38
CA GLU A 177 -21.57 0.14 -10.54
C GLU A 177 -20.75 -0.42 -9.34
N THR A 178 -19.72 -1.22 -9.57
CA THR A 178 -18.92 -1.87 -8.52
C THR A 178 -18.35 -0.87 -7.51
N VAL A 179 -18.56 -1.14 -6.22
CA VAL A 179 -17.82 -0.55 -5.11
C VAL A 179 -17.31 -1.65 -4.20
N PHE A 180 -16.12 -1.47 -3.64
CA PHE A 180 -15.52 -2.49 -2.79
C PHE A 180 -14.65 -1.89 -1.69
N GLU A 181 -14.41 -2.71 -0.67
CA GLU A 181 -13.52 -2.43 0.44
C GLU A 181 -12.85 -3.72 0.87
N ILE A 182 -11.54 -3.67 1.09
CA ILE A 182 -10.80 -4.79 1.68
C ILE A 182 -10.58 -4.48 3.15
N THR A 183 -10.99 -5.42 3.98
CA THR A 183 -10.99 -5.28 5.43
C THR A 183 -10.14 -6.31 6.13
N SER A 184 -9.69 -5.98 7.34
CA SER A 184 -9.08 -6.90 8.29
C SER A 184 -9.56 -6.55 9.71
N PRO A 185 -9.97 -7.53 10.53
CA PRO A 185 -10.44 -7.29 11.89
C PRO A 185 -9.33 -6.87 12.87
N THR A 186 -8.07 -6.96 12.44
CA THR A 186 -6.86 -6.77 13.26
C THR A 186 -6.84 -5.48 14.07
N LEU A 187 -7.33 -4.37 13.51
CA LEU A 187 -7.31 -3.04 14.14
C LEU A 187 -8.65 -2.67 14.81
N GLY A 188 -9.54 -3.63 15.05
CA GLY A 188 -10.76 -3.48 15.85
C GLY A 188 -11.88 -2.67 15.20
N ALA A 189 -12.02 -1.39 15.54
CA ALA A 189 -13.06 -0.53 14.96
C ALA A 189 -12.66 0.04 13.58
N GLN A 190 -11.37 -0.05 13.21
CA GLN A 190 -10.84 0.48 11.95
C GLN A 190 -10.47 -0.63 10.97
N ASN A 191 -11.47 -1.40 10.54
CA ASN A 191 -11.21 -2.61 9.76
C ASN A 191 -10.88 -2.37 8.29
N SER A 192 -11.10 -1.17 7.76
CA SER A 192 -10.84 -0.87 6.35
C SER A 192 -9.36 -0.60 6.08
N LEU A 193 -8.73 -1.43 5.23
CA LEU A 193 -7.34 -1.22 4.79
C LEU A 193 -7.29 -0.28 3.57
N GLY A 194 -8.20 -0.50 2.63
CA GLY A 194 -8.34 0.29 1.42
C GLY A 194 -9.59 -0.12 0.65
N GLY A 195 -9.95 0.67 -0.34
CA GLY A 195 -11.15 0.39 -1.12
C GLY A 195 -11.25 1.28 -2.34
N GLY A 196 -12.24 0.99 -3.14
CA GLY A 196 -12.36 1.54 -4.46
C GLY A 196 -13.72 1.28 -5.08
N GLY A 197 -13.77 1.46 -6.40
CA GLY A 197 -14.98 1.29 -7.16
C GLY A 197 -14.93 2.01 -8.50
N ARG A 198 -15.99 1.82 -9.28
CA ARG A 198 -16.15 2.36 -10.63
C ARG A 198 -16.76 3.77 -10.57
N TYR A 199 -16.31 4.67 -11.45
CA TYR A 199 -16.64 6.10 -11.40
C TYR A 199 -16.70 6.73 -12.80
N ASP A 200 -17.44 6.12 -13.70
CA ASP A 200 -17.38 6.37 -15.15
C ASP A 200 -17.65 7.83 -15.54
N SER A 201 -18.45 8.58 -14.76
CA SER A 201 -18.77 9.98 -15.07
C SER A 201 -17.72 10.99 -14.58
N LEU A 202 -16.74 10.57 -13.77
CA LEU A 202 -15.85 11.51 -13.07
C LEU A 202 -14.96 12.28 -14.03
N ILE A 203 -14.37 11.63 -15.04
CA ILE A 203 -13.46 12.27 -16.00
C ILE A 203 -14.19 13.37 -16.78
N LYS A 204 -15.40 13.09 -17.25
CA LYS A 204 -16.27 14.05 -17.93
C LYS A 204 -16.61 15.25 -17.04
N SER A 205 -16.87 15.03 -15.75
CA SER A 205 -17.20 16.10 -14.81
C SER A 205 -16.05 17.11 -14.62
N TYR A 206 -14.81 16.73 -14.95
CA TYR A 206 -13.64 17.61 -14.95
C TYR A 206 -13.27 18.15 -16.35
N GLY A 207 -14.18 18.10 -17.32
CA GLY A 207 -13.96 18.61 -18.67
C GLY A 207 -13.15 17.67 -19.59
N GLY A 208 -12.92 16.43 -19.17
CA GLY A 208 -12.30 15.40 -20.00
C GLY A 208 -13.31 14.65 -20.88
N PRO A 209 -12.84 13.64 -21.64
CA PRO A 209 -13.73 12.76 -22.41
C PRO A 209 -14.59 11.88 -21.50
N ASP A 210 -15.68 11.36 -22.06
CA ASP A 210 -16.60 10.43 -21.39
C ASP A 210 -15.99 9.03 -21.39
N LEU A 211 -15.13 8.75 -20.41
CA LEU A 211 -14.38 7.49 -20.30
C LEU A 211 -14.72 6.75 -19.01
N PRO A 212 -15.07 5.46 -19.10
CA PRO A 212 -15.31 4.64 -17.92
C PRO A 212 -14.01 4.42 -17.14
N ALA A 213 -14.12 4.32 -15.82
CA ALA A 213 -12.93 4.19 -14.97
C ALA A 213 -13.23 3.45 -13.68
N ILE A 214 -12.25 2.69 -13.19
CA ILE A 214 -12.27 2.05 -11.89
C ILE A 214 -10.90 2.18 -11.23
N GLY A 215 -10.87 2.31 -9.91
CA GLY A 215 -9.63 2.23 -9.17
C GLY A 215 -9.84 2.14 -7.67
N PHE A 216 -8.75 2.28 -6.93
CA PHE A 216 -8.73 2.22 -5.47
C PHE A 216 -7.72 3.18 -4.86
N GLY A 217 -7.93 3.48 -3.59
CA GLY A 217 -6.93 4.07 -2.71
C GLY A 217 -6.76 3.23 -1.44
N THR A 218 -5.53 3.10 -0.97
CA THR A 218 -5.19 2.45 0.30
C THR A 218 -4.19 3.29 1.09
N GLY A 219 -4.35 3.32 2.42
CA GLY A 219 -3.50 4.10 3.31
C GLY A 219 -2.27 3.31 3.76
N ILE A 220 -1.07 3.83 3.48
CA ILE A 220 0.19 3.16 3.82
C ILE A 220 0.32 2.97 5.33
N GLU A 221 -0.04 3.98 6.13
CA GLU A 221 0.04 3.87 7.58
C GLU A 221 -0.89 2.77 8.13
N ARG A 222 -2.06 2.54 7.51
CA ARG A 222 -2.96 1.46 7.94
C ARG A 222 -2.39 0.09 7.61
N ILE A 223 -1.76 -0.05 6.44
CA ILE A 223 -1.05 -1.27 6.07
C ILE A 223 0.04 -1.55 7.11
N LEU A 224 0.90 -0.57 7.41
CA LEU A 224 1.99 -0.72 8.37
C LEU A 224 1.49 -1.07 9.77
N LEU A 225 0.45 -0.40 10.27
CA LEU A 225 -0.15 -0.72 11.56
C LEU A 225 -0.72 -2.14 11.61
N THR A 226 -1.32 -2.61 10.51
CA THR A 226 -1.86 -3.97 10.41
C THR A 226 -0.72 -4.99 10.36
N MET A 227 0.34 -4.73 9.59
CA MET A 227 1.55 -5.56 9.54
C MET A 227 2.16 -5.71 10.93
N LEU A 228 2.34 -4.60 11.65
CA LEU A 228 2.87 -4.60 13.02
C LEU A 228 1.99 -5.42 13.97
N ALA A 229 0.66 -5.23 13.91
CA ALA A 229 -0.28 -5.95 14.76
C ALA A 229 -0.36 -7.45 14.44
N GLN A 230 -0.12 -7.85 13.18
CA GLN A 230 -0.05 -9.26 12.76
C GLN A 230 1.36 -9.87 12.92
N GLY A 231 2.33 -9.12 13.44
CA GLY A 231 3.71 -9.60 13.59
C GLY A 231 4.43 -9.86 12.27
N VAL A 232 4.00 -9.22 11.17
CA VAL A 232 4.62 -9.34 9.86
C VAL A 232 5.98 -8.64 9.88
N THR A 233 7.04 -9.42 9.69
CA THR A 233 8.40 -8.91 9.58
C THR A 233 8.72 -8.53 8.13
N THR A 234 9.19 -7.32 7.89
CA THR A 234 9.80 -6.95 6.62
C THR A 234 11.26 -7.39 6.57
N ALA A 235 11.85 -7.44 5.38
CA ALA A 235 13.29 -7.55 5.25
C ALA A 235 13.97 -6.47 6.14
N PRO A 236 15.12 -6.78 6.76
CA PRO A 236 15.88 -5.79 7.52
C PRO A 236 16.16 -4.57 6.63
N PRO A 237 16.27 -3.37 7.22
CA PRO A 237 16.61 -2.16 6.46
C PRO A 237 17.90 -2.39 5.66
N PRO A 238 18.13 -1.63 4.57
CA PRO A 238 19.38 -1.71 3.83
C PRO A 238 20.55 -1.51 4.80
N SER A 239 21.22 -2.61 5.13
CA SER A 239 22.42 -2.61 5.95
C SER A 239 23.61 -2.29 5.08
N PRO A 240 24.66 -1.61 5.61
CA PRO A 240 25.92 -1.50 4.90
C PRO A 240 26.38 -2.91 4.48
N PHE A 241 26.89 -3.09 3.27
CA PHE A 241 27.51 -4.34 2.87
C PHE A 241 28.79 -4.61 3.67
N PHE A 242 29.55 -3.54 3.96
CA PHE A 242 30.82 -3.63 4.67
C PHE A 242 31.05 -2.45 5.63
N ASN A 243 31.89 -2.70 6.63
CA ASN A 243 32.56 -1.64 7.40
C ASN A 243 34.07 -1.85 7.42
N ILE A 244 34.84 -0.78 7.21
CA ILE A 244 36.30 -0.79 7.40
C ILE A 244 36.61 -0.30 8.81
N ILE A 245 37.08 -1.20 9.66
CA ILE A 245 37.49 -0.92 11.04
C ILE A 245 38.95 -0.47 11.02
N VAL A 246 39.17 0.80 11.34
CA VAL A 246 40.48 1.46 11.31
C VAL A 246 40.92 1.81 12.71
N MET A 247 42.12 1.37 13.06
CA MET A 247 42.76 1.69 14.34
C MET A 247 44.03 2.52 14.18
N HIS A 248 44.69 2.43 13.03
CA HIS A 248 45.95 3.11 12.77
C HIS A 248 45.73 4.52 12.20
N PRO A 249 46.19 5.61 12.85
CA PRO A 249 45.94 6.97 12.39
C PRO A 249 46.42 7.26 10.97
N GLU A 250 47.58 6.73 10.58
CA GLU A 250 48.14 6.95 9.24
C GLU A 250 47.41 6.17 8.15
N ALA A 251 46.64 5.13 8.51
CA ALA A 251 45.86 4.37 7.53
C ALA A 251 44.60 5.14 7.09
N LYS A 252 44.12 6.10 7.90
CA LYS A 252 42.83 6.77 7.69
C LYS A 252 42.69 7.41 6.29
N PRO A 253 43.66 8.22 5.78
CA PRO A 253 43.47 8.86 4.48
C PRO A 253 43.36 7.83 3.34
N LYS A 254 44.19 6.79 3.36
CA LYS A 254 44.15 5.72 2.36
C LYS A 254 42.86 4.92 2.45
N LEU A 255 42.40 4.59 3.65
CA LEU A 255 41.18 3.79 3.85
C LEU A 255 39.90 4.59 3.60
N ALA A 256 39.92 5.90 3.78
CA ALA A 256 38.85 6.78 3.31
C ALA A 256 38.72 6.72 1.77
N ILE A 257 39.85 6.75 1.05
CA ILE A 257 39.87 6.58 -0.42
C ILE A 257 39.36 5.20 -0.82
N VAL A 258 39.81 4.12 -0.17
CA VAL A 258 39.32 2.76 -0.43
C VAL A 258 37.81 2.65 -0.17
N THR A 259 37.33 3.24 0.92
CA THR A 259 35.89 3.27 1.24
C THR A 259 35.09 3.95 0.12
N GLN A 260 35.59 5.07 -0.39
CA GLN A 260 34.96 5.77 -1.51
C GLN A 260 34.99 4.94 -2.80
N GLN A 261 36.11 4.30 -3.14
CA GLN A 261 36.23 3.42 -4.31
C GLN A 261 35.27 2.22 -4.26
N LEU A 262 35.02 1.68 -3.05
CA LEU A 262 34.03 0.62 -2.83
C LEU A 262 32.60 1.15 -3.06
N ARG A 263 32.29 2.34 -2.55
CA ARG A 263 30.98 3.00 -2.78
C ARG A 263 30.73 3.29 -4.26
N GLU A 264 31.74 3.79 -4.98
CA GLU A 264 31.67 4.01 -6.43
C GLU A 264 31.48 2.71 -7.22
N SER A 265 31.81 1.56 -6.64
CA SER A 265 31.53 0.24 -7.22
C SER A 265 30.12 -0.30 -6.91
N GLY A 266 29.27 0.50 -6.26
CA GLY A 266 27.89 0.13 -5.91
C GLY A 266 27.74 -0.55 -4.54
N LEU A 267 28.81 -0.61 -3.74
CA LEU A 267 28.77 -1.25 -2.43
C LEU A 267 28.49 -0.22 -1.33
N ALA A 268 27.39 -0.40 -0.59
CA ALA A 268 27.11 0.40 0.59
C ALA A 268 28.09 0.05 1.71
N GLY A 269 28.70 1.03 2.37
CA GLY A 269 29.63 0.77 3.46
C GLY A 269 30.23 2.03 4.06
N GLU A 270 30.86 1.90 5.22
CA GLU A 270 31.51 3.01 5.92
C GLU A 270 32.85 2.64 6.56
N MET A 271 33.57 3.66 7.00
CA MET A 271 34.82 3.53 7.74
C MET A 271 34.55 3.86 9.20
N LEU A 272 34.83 2.90 10.08
CA LEU A 272 34.70 3.03 11.52
C LEU A 272 36.07 3.26 12.14
N GLU A 273 36.30 4.47 12.63
CA GLU A 273 37.47 4.76 13.45
C GLU A 273 37.24 4.31 14.89
N VAL A 274 38.05 3.37 15.36
CA VAL A 274 37.93 2.83 16.73
C VAL A 274 39.29 2.63 17.38
N LYS A 275 39.34 2.73 18.71
CA LYS A 275 40.54 2.41 19.49
C LYS A 275 40.73 0.90 19.73
N LYS A 276 39.67 0.09 19.59
CA LYS A 276 39.67 -1.35 19.88
C LYS A 276 38.84 -2.09 18.82
N ILE A 277 39.37 -3.18 18.27
CA ILE A 277 38.69 -4.03 17.27
C ILE A 277 37.28 -4.42 17.73
N GLN A 278 37.14 -4.81 19.01
CA GLN A 278 35.87 -5.29 19.57
C GLN A 278 34.77 -4.22 19.47
N LYS A 279 35.10 -2.93 19.61
CA LYS A 279 34.13 -1.84 19.45
C LYS A 279 33.70 -1.69 18.00
N GLY A 280 34.65 -1.77 17.06
CA GLY A 280 34.35 -1.74 15.63
C GLY A 280 33.45 -2.90 15.22
N LEU A 281 33.78 -4.13 15.65
CA LEU A 281 32.97 -5.31 15.36
C LEU A 281 31.57 -5.24 15.98
N ALA A 282 31.45 -4.72 17.20
CA ALA A 282 30.15 -4.52 17.85
C ALA A 282 29.27 -3.52 17.08
N GLU A 283 29.85 -2.40 16.63
CA GLU A 283 29.13 -1.41 15.82
C GLU A 283 28.75 -1.97 14.45
N THR A 284 29.67 -2.67 13.76
CA THR A 284 29.39 -3.36 12.50
C THR A 284 28.24 -4.36 12.65
N ASN A 285 28.20 -5.11 13.74
CA ASN A 285 27.11 -6.04 14.03
C ASN A 285 25.79 -5.30 14.30
N LYS A 286 25.83 -4.22 15.06
CA LYS A 286 24.66 -3.39 15.38
C LYS A 286 24.05 -2.75 14.13
N GLN A 287 24.88 -2.34 13.18
CA GLN A 287 24.46 -1.81 11.88
C GLN A 287 23.98 -2.89 10.90
N GLY A 288 24.16 -4.17 11.24
CA GLY A 288 23.76 -5.30 10.42
C GLY A 288 24.65 -5.56 9.21
N ALA A 289 25.88 -5.01 9.18
CA ALA A 289 26.73 -5.14 8.02
C ALA A 289 27.24 -6.58 7.82
N LEU A 290 27.37 -7.02 6.56
CA LEU A 290 27.73 -8.40 6.24
C LEU A 290 29.22 -8.68 6.45
N TYR A 291 30.06 -7.67 6.22
CA TYR A 291 31.51 -7.81 6.29
C TYR A 291 32.16 -6.73 7.15
N ALA A 292 33.21 -7.11 7.88
CA ALA A 292 34.14 -6.20 8.52
C ALA A 292 35.53 -6.34 7.90
N LEU A 293 36.13 -5.24 7.47
CA LEU A 293 37.51 -5.17 7.01
C LEU A 293 38.33 -4.58 8.16
N ILE A 294 39.14 -5.40 8.81
CA ILE A 294 39.89 -5.02 10.00
C ILE A 294 41.31 -4.65 9.59
N ILE A 295 41.72 -3.41 9.90
CA ILE A 295 43.04 -2.90 9.57
C ILE A 295 43.65 -2.27 10.84
N GLY A 296 44.46 -3.07 11.53
CA GLY A 296 45.30 -2.63 12.63
C GLY A 296 46.70 -2.23 12.18
N SER A 297 47.60 -1.98 13.13
CA SER A 297 48.98 -1.60 12.85
C SER A 297 49.71 -2.69 12.04
N ASN A 298 49.55 -3.96 12.43
CA ASN A 298 50.19 -5.09 11.73
C ASN A 298 49.69 -5.24 10.30
N GLU A 299 48.38 -5.17 10.10
CA GLU A 299 47.76 -5.22 8.77
C GLU A 299 48.21 -4.04 7.90
N TRP A 300 48.30 -2.84 8.49
CA TRP A 300 48.78 -1.64 7.82
C TRP A 300 50.23 -1.77 7.35
N GLU A 301 51.13 -2.22 8.23
CA GLU A 301 52.55 -2.46 7.90
C GLU A 301 52.71 -3.50 6.78
N LYS A 302 51.90 -4.57 6.83
CA LYS A 302 51.91 -5.63 5.82
C LYS A 302 51.16 -5.28 4.53
N LYS A 303 50.47 -4.13 4.49
CA LYS A 303 49.58 -3.71 3.38
C LYS A 303 48.43 -4.70 3.13
N GLU A 304 47.93 -5.33 4.19
CA GLU A 304 46.86 -6.32 4.17
C GLU A 304 45.64 -5.84 4.98
N PHE A 305 44.53 -6.56 4.90
CA PHE A 305 43.38 -6.43 5.78
C PHE A 305 42.81 -7.81 6.10
N GLN A 306 42.16 -7.93 7.26
CA GLN A 306 41.38 -9.12 7.58
C GLN A 306 39.91 -8.89 7.24
N LEU A 307 39.36 -9.72 6.36
CA LEU A 307 37.94 -9.76 6.03
C LEU A 307 37.23 -10.75 6.94
N LYS A 308 36.33 -10.26 7.78
CA LYS A 308 35.44 -11.06 8.62
C LYS A 308 34.03 -11.07 8.05
N CYS A 309 33.48 -12.25 7.79
CA CYS A 309 32.04 -12.40 7.55
C CYS A 309 31.31 -12.34 8.89
N MET A 310 30.40 -11.37 9.05
CA MET A 310 29.70 -11.14 10.32
C MET A 310 28.67 -12.24 10.64
N ARG A 311 28.16 -12.93 9.61
CA ARG A 311 27.24 -14.07 9.79
C ARG A 311 27.94 -15.37 10.20
N SER A 312 28.98 -15.77 9.47
CA SER A 312 29.66 -17.06 9.70
C SER A 312 30.83 -16.96 10.69
N GLY A 313 31.31 -15.75 10.98
CA GLY A 313 32.53 -15.52 11.74
C GLY A 313 33.83 -15.82 10.99
N LYS A 314 33.76 -16.35 9.75
CA LYS A 314 34.94 -16.70 8.94
C LYS A 314 35.83 -15.48 8.72
N LEU A 315 37.13 -15.67 8.92
CA LEU A 315 38.17 -14.65 8.78
C LEU A 315 39.12 -15.05 7.66
N THR A 316 39.47 -14.12 6.78
CA THR A 316 40.44 -14.31 5.69
C THR A 316 41.30 -13.06 5.53
N THR A 317 42.56 -13.22 5.14
CA THR A 317 43.49 -12.09 4.96
C THR A 317 43.71 -11.81 3.49
N HIS A 318 43.68 -10.53 3.09
CA HIS A 318 43.82 -10.10 1.71
C HIS A 318 44.66 -8.81 1.60
N PRO A 319 45.33 -8.55 0.46
CA PRO A 319 45.99 -7.27 0.21
C PRO A 319 45.00 -6.09 0.13
N ILE A 320 45.35 -4.93 0.70
CA ILE A 320 44.48 -3.73 0.74
C ILE A 320 44.08 -3.25 -0.66
N ASP A 321 44.99 -3.31 -1.62
CA ASP A 321 44.74 -2.93 -3.02
C ASP A 321 43.75 -3.85 -3.74
N ARG A 322 43.54 -5.07 -3.22
CA ARG A 322 42.55 -6.04 -3.72
C ARG A 322 41.18 -5.91 -3.04
N ALA A 323 40.99 -4.97 -2.10
CA ALA A 323 39.75 -4.83 -1.33
C ALA A 323 38.51 -4.68 -2.22
N LYS A 324 38.61 -3.91 -3.31
CA LYS A 324 37.53 -3.71 -4.28
C LYS A 324 37.10 -5.02 -4.95
N ASP A 325 38.06 -5.75 -5.52
CA ASP A 325 37.79 -6.98 -6.26
C ASP A 325 37.22 -8.07 -5.32
N ILE A 326 37.79 -8.19 -4.12
CA ILE A 326 37.34 -9.15 -3.11
C ILE A 326 35.91 -8.85 -2.70
N LEU A 327 35.58 -7.61 -2.32
CA LEU A 327 34.22 -7.30 -1.88
C LEU A 327 33.19 -7.35 -3.00
N LYS A 328 33.56 -6.97 -4.22
CA LYS A 328 32.66 -7.09 -5.36
C LYS A 328 32.29 -8.55 -5.63
N SER A 329 33.26 -9.46 -5.57
CA SER A 329 32.99 -10.89 -5.67
C SER A 329 32.09 -11.40 -4.53
N GLN A 330 32.28 -10.92 -3.30
CA GLN A 330 31.37 -11.27 -2.19
C GLN A 330 29.94 -10.73 -2.42
N TRP A 331 29.80 -9.55 -3.01
CA TRP A 331 28.50 -8.96 -3.33
C TRP A 331 27.77 -9.73 -4.42
N GLU A 332 28.46 -10.08 -5.50
CA GLU A 332 27.89 -10.89 -6.60
C GLU A 332 27.40 -12.25 -6.08
N ASN A 333 28.19 -12.90 -5.21
CA ASN A 333 27.77 -14.13 -4.55
C ASN A 333 26.59 -13.92 -3.60
N TYR A 334 26.54 -12.80 -2.86
CA TYR A 334 25.40 -12.49 -1.99
C TYR A 334 24.13 -12.28 -2.80
N ALA A 335 24.18 -11.41 -3.82
CA ALA A 335 23.06 -11.05 -4.67
C ALA A 335 22.49 -12.24 -5.47
N ALA A 336 23.31 -13.22 -5.82
CA ALA A 336 22.86 -14.44 -6.50
C ALA A 336 22.10 -15.42 -5.57
N ASN A 337 22.29 -15.31 -4.25
CA ASN A 337 21.73 -16.23 -3.25
C ASN A 337 20.69 -15.59 -2.32
N SER A 338 20.35 -14.32 -2.53
CA SER A 338 19.41 -13.53 -1.72
C SER A 338 18.15 -13.18 -2.51
#